data_AF-A0A540VNK7-F1
#
_entry.id   AF-A0A540VNK7-F1
#
_cell.length_a   1.000
_cell.length_b   1.000
_cell.length_c   1.000
_cell.angle_alpha   90.00
_cell.angle_beta   90.00
_cell.angle_gamma   90.00
#
_symmetry.space_group_name_H-M   'P 1'
#
loop_
_entity.id
_entity.type
_entity.pdbx_description
1 polymer ?
#
loop_
_entity_poly.entity_id
_entity_poly.type
_entity_poly.pdbx_seq_one_letter_code
_entity_poly.pdbx_strand_id
1 'polypeptide(L)' 'MILLDTHVWIWWASDPARLSGRAISALDRAEGEDGPVYLSAISTWEVAMLVSKGRLELTLPVEDWIAHSE' A
#
# COMPACT_ATOMS: atom_id res chain seq x y z
N MET A 1 -12.63 -7.53 5.49
CA MET A 1 -11.79 -6.52 6.17
C MET A 1 -10.34 -6.97 6.11
N ILE A 2 -9.48 -6.17 5.47
CA ILE A 2 -8.04 -6.43 5.33
C ILE A 2 -7.28 -5.21 5.84
N LEU A 3 -6.22 -5.41 6.61
CA LEU A 3 -5.25 -4.36 6.96
C LEU A 3 -3.95 -4.67 6.23
N LEU A 4 -3.46 -3.70 5.44
CA LEU A 4 -2.23 -3.88 4.68
C LEU A 4 -0.99 -3.64 5.54
N ASP A 5 0.04 -4.44 5.27
CA ASP A 5 1.41 -4.11 5.65
C ASP A 5 1.99 -3.10 4.65
N THR A 6 2.97 -2.31 5.09
CA THR A 6 3.63 -1.27 4.30
C THR A 6 4.19 -1.80 2.98
N HIS A 7 4.81 -2.98 2.96
CA HIS A 7 5.36 -3.52 1.71
C HIS A 7 4.27 -3.98 0.73
N VAL A 8 3.16 -4.51 1.25
CA VAL A 8 2.01 -4.93 0.43
C VAL A 8 1.40 -3.71 -0.22
N TRP A 9 1.21 -2.63 0.54
CA TRP A 9 0.71 -1.36 0.01
C TRP A 9 1.61 -0.80 -1.10
N ILE A 10 2.92 -0.71 -0.86
CA ILE A 10 3.87 -0.19 -1.88
C ILE A 10 3.80 -1.02 -3.17
N TRP A 11 3.79 -2.35 -3.06
CA TRP A 11 3.71 -3.22 -4.24
C TRP A 11 2.36 -3.15 -4.91
N TRP A 12 1.27 -3.11 -4.15
CA TRP A 12 -0.06 -2.99 -4.72
C TRP A 12 -0.23 -1.70 -5.53
N ALA A 13 0.33 -0.58 -5.05
CA ALA A 13 0.27 0.70 -5.75
C ALA A 13 1.25 0.81 -6.94
N SER A 14 2.41 0.14 -6.88
CA SER A 14 3.50 0.34 -7.85
C SER A 14 3.68 -0.83 -8.83
N ASP A 15 3.62 -2.07 -8.34
CA ASP A 15 3.85 -3.29 -9.11
C ASP A 15 3.10 -4.48 -8.48
N PRO A 16 1.79 -4.63 -8.78
CA PRO A 16 0.96 -5.70 -8.24
C PRO A 16 1.47 -7.10 -8.57
N ALA A 17 2.28 -7.27 -9.61
CA ALA A 17 2.81 -8.58 -10.01
C ALA A 17 3.76 -9.19 -8.97
N ARG A 18 4.27 -8.38 -8.03
CA ARG A 18 5.07 -8.83 -6.90
C ARG A 18 4.25 -9.46 -5.77
N LEU A 19 2.93 -9.25 -5.77
CA LEU A 19 2.05 -9.86 -4.80
C LEU A 19 1.79 -11.32 -5.16
N SER A 20 1.69 -12.17 -4.14
CA SER A 20 1.27 -13.55 -4.37
C SER A 20 -0.16 -13.59 -4.92
N GLY A 21 -0.48 -14.60 -5.75
CA GLY A 21 -1.84 -14.75 -6.27
C GLY A 21 -2.91 -14.84 -5.16
N ARG A 22 -2.57 -15.44 -4.00
CA ARG A 22 -3.47 -15.46 -2.84
C ARG A 22 -3.73 -14.06 -2.26
N ALA A 23 -2.72 -13.18 -2.25
CA ALA A 23 -2.86 -11.81 -1.77
C ALA A 23 -3.73 -10.99 -2.71
N ILE A 24 -3.49 -11.08 -4.03
CA ILE A 24 -4.32 -10.43 -5.06
C ILE A 24 -5.77 -10.89 -4.93
N SER A 25 -6.04 -12.20 -4.89
CA SER A 25 -7.41 -12.71 -4.71
C SER A 25 -8.05 -12.38 -3.35
N ALA A 26 -7.27 -12.00 -2.33
CA ALA A 26 -7.82 -11.50 -1.07
C ALA A 26 -8.20 -10.02 -1.21
N LEU A 27 -7.38 -9.21 -1.88
CA LEU A 27 -7.66 -7.81 -2.17
C LEU A 27 -8.88 -7.67 -3.09
N ASP A 28 -8.94 -8.44 -4.18
CA ASP A 28 -10.07 -8.42 -5.12
C ASP A 28 -11.40 -8.76 -4.43
N ARG A 29 -11.38 -9.70 -3.48
CA ARG A 29 -12.58 -10.06 -2.69
C ARG A 29 -12.95 -9.00 -1.67
N ALA A 30 -11.97 -8.30 -1.10
CA ALA A 30 -12.21 -7.20 -0.18
C ALA A 30 -12.82 -5.97 -0.88
N GLU A 31 -12.43 -5.68 -2.12
CA GLU A 31 -13.07 -4.62 -2.92
C GLU A 31 -14.54 -4.93 -3.27
N GLY A 32 -14.90 -6.20 -3.40
CA GLY A 32 -16.25 -6.63 -3.78
C GLY A 32 -17.21 -6.85 -2.61
N GLU A 33 -16.93 -7.84 -1.77
CA GLU A 33 -17.92 -8.45 -0.87
C GLU A 33 -17.50 -8.44 0.60
N ASP A 34 -16.20 -8.52 0.89
CA ASP A 34 -15.68 -8.76 2.24
C ASP A 34 -15.42 -7.47 3.05
N GLY A 35 -15.67 -6.29 2.47
CA GLY A 35 -15.56 -4.98 3.10
C GLY A 35 -14.16 -4.34 3.04
N PRO A 36 -14.00 -3.11 3.57
CA PRO A 36 -12.90 -2.21 3.23
C PRO A 36 -11.50 -2.76 3.52
N VAL A 37 -10.57 -2.29 2.69
CA VAL A 37 -9.12 -2.41 2.88
C VAL A 37 -8.66 -1.18 3.68
N TYR A 38 -7.87 -1.42 4.72
CA TYR A 38 -7.37 -0.39 5.62
C TYR A 38 -5.86 -0.24 5.50
N LEU A 39 -5.40 0.99 5.72
CA LEU A 39 -4.00 1.34 5.95
C LEU A 39 -3.82 1.82 7.39
N SER A 40 -2.71 1.41 8.00
CA SER A 40 -2.31 1.92 9.31
C SER A 40 -1.62 3.26 9.15
N ALA A 41 -1.90 4.22 10.04
CA ALA A 41 -1.15 5.48 10.11
C ALA A 41 0.36 5.26 10.32
N ILE A 42 0.74 4.14 10.95
CA ILE A 42 2.15 3.75 11.08
C ILE A 42 2.76 3.40 9.72
N SER A 43 2.02 2.73 8.84
CA SER A 43 2.49 2.41 7.48
C SER A 43 2.77 3.67 6.68
N THR A 44 1.92 4.69 6.82
CA THR A 44 2.14 6.03 6.24
C THR A 44 3.46 6.64 6.71
N TRP A 45 3.73 6.59 8.02
CA TRP A 45 5.01 7.05 8.59
C TRP A 45 6.20 6.24 8.07
N GLU A 46 6.08 4.92 7.96
CA GLU A 46 7.15 4.06 7.44
C GLU A 46 7.51 4.42 6.00
N VAL A 47 6.52 4.66 5.13
CA VAL A 47 6.76 5.13 3.75
C VAL A 47 7.50 6.47 3.76
N ALA A 48 7.02 7.45 4.54
CA ALA A 48 7.68 8.75 4.64
C ALA A 48 9.13 8.63 5.11
N MET A 49 9.40 7.75 6.07
CA MET A 49 10.76 7.48 6.56
C MET A 49 11.63 6.75 5.53
N LEU A 50 11.07 5.84 4.73
CA LEU A 50 11.80 5.17 3.67
C LEU A 50 12.21 6.15 2.56
N VAL A 51 11.30 7.06 2.18
CA VAL A 51 11.58 8.12 1.20
C VAL A 51 12.61 9.09 1.74
N SER A 52 12.45 9.58 2.97
CA SER A 52 13.40 10.51 3.62
C SER A 52 14.81 9.93 3.71
N LYS A 53 14.94 8.61 3.89
CA LYS A 53 16.23 7.90 3.93
C LYS A 53 16.78 7.52 2.55
N GLY A 54 16.10 7.87 1.45
CA GLY A 54 16.49 7.49 0.09
C GLY A 54 16.43 5.98 -0.17
N ARG A 55 15.61 5.24 0.60
CA ARG A 55 15.44 3.78 0.49
C ARG A 55 14.24 3.39 -0.38
N LEU A 56 13.37 4.35 -0.67
CA LEU A 56 12.22 4.22 -1.54
C LEU A 56 12.14 5.48 -2.39
N GLU A 57 12.13 5.32 -3.70
CA GLU A 57 11.88 6.41 -4.64
C GLU A 57 10.46 6.29 -5.16
N LEU A 58 9.71 7.40 -5.06
CA LEU A 58 8.34 7.51 -5.55
C LEU A 58 8.32 8.41 -6.77
N THR A 59 7.38 8.16 -7.68
CA THR A 59 7.17 9.00 -8.87
C THR A 59 6.49 10.33 -8.55
N LEU A 60 5.98 10.47 -7.32
CA LEU A 60 5.30 11.64 -6.80
C LEU A 60 5.93 12.06 -5.45
N PRO A 61 5.78 13.32 -5.02
CA PRO A 61 6.05 13.70 -3.64
C PRO A 61 5.32 12.77 -2.67
N VAL A 62 5.98 12.42 -1.56
CA VAL A 62 5.45 11.41 -0.62
C VAL A 62 4.10 11.79 -0.04
N GLU A 63 3.87 13.08 0.19
CA GLU A 63 2.60 13.65 0.66
C GLU A 63 1.47 13.39 -0.35
N ASP A 64 1.72 13.66 -1.63
CA ASP A 64 0.75 13.42 -2.70
C ASP A 64 0.48 11.93 -2.87
N TRP A 65 1.52 11.09 -2.80
CA TRP A 65 1.38 9.64 -2.93
C TRP A 65 0.53 9.02 -1.82
N ILE A 66 0.72 9.49 -0.58
CA ILE A 66 -0.09 9.09 0.57
C ILE A 66 -1.54 9.55 0.37
N ALA A 67 -1.76 10.82 0.01
CA ALA A 67 -3.09 11.39 -0.13
C ALA A 67 -3.95 10.73 -1.23
N HIS A 68 -3.33 10.16 -2.26
CA HIS A 68 -4.04 9.39 -3.30
C HIS A 68 -4.40 7.96 -2.87
N SER A 69 -3.88 7.49 -1.74
CA SER A 69 -4.06 6.11 -1.24
C SER A 69 -5.03 6.02 -0.05
N GLU A 70 -5.49 7.14 0.50
CA GLU A 70 -6.46 7.24 1.60
C GLU A 70 -7.91 7.38 1.13
#